data_AF-A0AA35NXB3-F1
#
_entry.id   AF-A0AA35NXB3-F1
#
_cell.length_a   1.000
_cell.length_b   1.000
_cell.length_c   1.000
_cell.angle_alpha   90.00
_cell.angle_beta   90.00
_cell.angle_gamma   90.00
#
_symmetry.space_group_name_H-M   'P 1'
#
loop_
_entity.id
_entity.type
_entity.pdbx_description
1 polymer ?
#
loop_
_entity_poly.entity_id
_entity_poly.type
_entity_poly.pdbx_seq_one_letter_code
_entity_poly.pdbx_strand_id
1 'polypeptide(L)'
;MAEGQGSTQPPENLNRLSRLNISCLFILCPWVERDKKSMPIDLAEFKELDAYAQKVDVKDTVENLVSVLLQKAHSDLEKVRAFWVWICHHIEYDEEGCRDREKLALKPADVLRSGKTICSGYSLLFAKMCSLVGIRCRYLVGRTRNMKRHAWNAVYLDGKWHLLDCTWGRCGVLGRCNDYYFLTHPVLFVENHLPDDPKWLLLKQIMMCAAVAFISKRKAQN
;
A
#
# COMPACT_ATOMS: atom_id res chain seq x y z
N MET A 1 -3.53 -1.08 -45.01
CA MET A 1 -2.15 -0.59 -45.00
C MET A 1 -2.03 0.43 -43.89
N ALA A 2 -1.11 0.15 -42.96
CA ALA A 2 -0.51 0.96 -41.88
C ALA A 2 -1.31 2.09 -41.20
N GLU A 3 -1.61 1.86 -39.92
CA GLU A 3 -1.84 2.86 -38.87
C GLU A 3 -0.49 3.47 -38.42
N GLY A 4 -0.41 4.79 -38.28
CA GLY A 4 0.75 5.50 -37.75
C GLY A 4 0.66 5.66 -36.24
N GLN A 5 1.60 5.06 -35.52
CA GLN A 5 1.77 5.17 -34.07
C GLN A 5 2.42 6.51 -33.71
N GLY A 6 1.70 7.38 -33.01
CA GLY A 6 2.25 8.56 -32.34
C GLY A 6 2.77 8.20 -30.95
N SER A 7 4.09 8.06 -30.81
CA SER A 7 4.75 7.83 -29.51
C SER A 7 4.72 9.10 -28.67
N THR A 8 3.78 9.22 -27.73
CA THR A 8 3.83 10.24 -26.69
C THR A 8 4.88 9.84 -25.65
N GLN A 9 6.07 10.46 -25.73
CA GLN A 9 7.08 10.36 -24.68
C GLN A 9 6.52 10.87 -23.35
N PRO A 10 6.85 10.26 -22.20
CA PRO A 10 6.44 10.77 -20.90
C PRO A 10 7.11 12.13 -20.65
N PRO A 11 6.42 13.08 -19.98
CA PRO A 11 6.92 14.44 -19.78
C PRO A 11 8.26 14.44 -19.02
N GLU A 12 9.20 15.27 -19.48
CA GLU A 12 10.59 15.42 -18.99
C GLU A 12 10.75 15.60 -17.46
N ASN A 13 9.67 15.91 -16.73
CA ASN A 13 9.68 16.07 -15.28
C ASN A 13 9.90 14.77 -14.48
N LEU A 14 9.62 13.58 -15.05
CA LEU A 14 9.90 12.30 -14.38
C LEU A 14 11.39 11.97 -14.33
N ASN A 15 12.18 12.43 -15.32
CA ASN A 15 13.63 12.18 -15.40
C ASN A 15 14.46 13.04 -14.45
N ARG A 16 13.88 14.09 -13.84
CA ARG A 16 14.55 14.86 -12.77
C ARG A 16 14.38 14.23 -11.39
N LEU A 17 13.26 13.54 -11.15
CA LEU A 17 13.01 12.85 -9.87
C LEU A 17 13.86 11.59 -9.71
N SER A 18 14.24 10.93 -10.81
CA SER A 18 15.17 9.80 -10.81
C SER A 18 16.63 10.16 -10.45
N ARG A 19 16.94 11.47 -10.33
CA ARG A 19 18.25 11.99 -9.91
C ARG A 19 18.23 12.72 -8.56
N LEU A 20 17.13 12.69 -7.82
CA LEU A 20 17.18 13.09 -6.41
C LEU A 20 18.01 12.04 -5.68
N ASN A 21 19.21 12.43 -5.25
CA ASN A 21 20.03 11.62 -4.38
C ASN A 21 19.22 11.36 -3.11
N ILE A 22 18.73 10.13 -2.92
CA ILE A 22 17.85 9.74 -1.81
C ILE A 22 18.51 10.09 -0.45
N SER A 23 19.84 10.14 -0.43
CA SER A 23 20.67 10.68 0.66
C SER A 23 20.26 12.08 1.13
N CYS A 24 19.78 12.97 0.25
CA CYS A 24 19.30 14.30 0.63
C CYS A 24 17.92 14.28 1.32
N LEU A 25 17.08 13.27 1.07
CA LEU A 25 15.76 13.15 1.73
C LEU A 25 15.90 12.70 3.19
N PHE A 26 16.91 11.89 3.50
CA PHE A 26 17.23 11.49 4.88
C PHE A 26 17.70 12.66 5.74
N ILE A 27 18.43 13.62 5.16
CA ILE A 27 18.87 14.85 5.84
C ILE A 27 17.66 15.71 6.27
N LEU A 28 16.57 15.70 5.49
CA LEU A 28 15.39 16.52 5.74
C LEU A 28 14.43 15.93 6.78
N CYS A 29 14.53 14.64 7.09
CA CYS A 29 13.66 13.96 8.04
C CYS A 29 14.43 12.95 8.91
N PRO A 30 15.25 13.41 9.88
CA PRO A 30 16.07 12.55 10.73
C PRO A 30 15.28 11.51 11.55
N TRP A 31 13.98 11.70 11.67
CA TRP A 31 13.05 10.82 12.41
C TRP A 31 12.66 9.56 11.64
N VAL A 32 12.79 9.55 10.30
CA VAL A 32 12.41 8.40 9.44
C VAL A 32 13.31 7.18 9.69
N GLU A 33 14.50 7.38 10.25
CA GLU A 33 15.39 6.29 10.66
C GLU A 33 14.86 5.52 11.88
N ARG A 34 14.03 6.15 12.73
CA ARG A 34 13.50 5.54 13.96
C ARG A 34 12.16 4.86 13.75
N ASP A 35 11.29 5.47 12.93
CA ASP A 35 9.99 4.91 12.59
C ASP A 35 9.83 4.87 11.07
N LYS A 36 9.76 3.65 10.52
CA LYS A 36 9.58 3.41 9.09
C LYS A 36 8.14 3.64 8.63
N LYS A 37 7.23 3.98 9.54
CA LYS A 37 5.81 4.15 9.30
C LYS A 37 5.47 5.62 9.08
N SER A 38 4.37 5.83 8.37
CA SER A 38 3.83 7.16 8.06
C SER A 38 2.93 7.72 9.16
N MET A 39 2.68 6.94 10.21
CA MET A 39 2.04 7.33 11.47
C MET A 39 2.60 6.50 12.62
N PRO A 40 2.58 7.02 13.87
CA PRO A 40 3.01 6.27 15.04
C PRO A 40 2.11 5.05 15.23
N ILE A 41 2.68 3.86 15.12
CA ILE A 41 2.01 2.59 15.37
C ILE A 41 2.97 1.64 16.08
N ASP A 42 2.46 0.86 17.04
CA ASP A 42 3.18 -0.29 17.58
C ASP A 42 2.58 -1.56 16.98
N LEU A 43 3.38 -2.29 16.20
CA LEU A 43 2.92 -3.53 15.57
C LEU A 43 2.60 -4.63 16.60
N ALA A 44 3.16 -4.55 17.82
CA ALA A 44 2.87 -5.52 18.88
C ALA A 44 1.42 -5.42 19.37
N GLU A 45 0.79 -4.24 19.27
CA GLU A 45 -0.62 -4.04 19.65
C GLU A 45 -1.57 -4.82 18.74
N PHE A 46 -1.18 -5.09 17.50
CA PHE A 46 -2.00 -5.85 16.55
C PHE A 46 -1.88 -7.37 16.70
N LYS A 47 -1.08 -7.90 17.63
CA LYS A 47 -0.78 -9.34 17.72
C LYS A 47 -2.03 -10.23 17.73
N GLU A 48 -3.01 -9.92 18.58
CA GLU A 48 -4.25 -10.71 18.69
C GLU A 48 -5.14 -10.55 17.46
N LEU A 49 -5.20 -9.33 16.91
CA LEU A 49 -5.97 -9.05 15.71
C LEU A 49 -5.40 -9.77 14.48
N ASP A 50 -4.07 -9.74 14.33
CA ASP A 50 -3.34 -10.44 13.27
C ASP A 50 -3.57 -11.94 13.37
N ALA A 51 -3.46 -12.52 14.57
CA ALA A 51 -3.71 -13.93 14.82
C ALA A 51 -5.17 -14.33 14.54
N TYR A 52 -6.12 -13.43 14.80
CA TYR A 52 -7.52 -13.63 14.44
C TYR A 52 -7.70 -13.59 12.92
N ALA A 53 -7.23 -12.54 12.25
CA ALA A 53 -7.34 -12.38 10.80
C ALA A 53 -6.69 -13.54 10.04
N GLN A 54 -5.57 -14.08 10.51
CA GLN A 54 -4.91 -15.26 9.92
C GLN A 54 -5.76 -16.54 9.99
N LYS A 55 -6.65 -16.67 10.98
CA LYS A 55 -7.49 -17.86 11.18
C LYS A 55 -8.84 -17.79 10.45
N VAL A 56 -9.22 -16.62 9.94
CA VAL A 56 -10.51 -16.42 9.27
C VAL A 56 -10.47 -17.06 7.88
N ASP A 57 -11.07 -18.25 7.75
CA ASP A 57 -11.21 -18.94 6.47
C ASP A 57 -12.62 -18.71 5.87
N VAL A 58 -12.83 -17.51 5.32
CA VAL A 58 -14.08 -17.12 4.66
C VAL A 58 -13.80 -16.85 3.19
N LYS A 59 -14.50 -17.54 2.29
CA LYS A 59 -14.30 -17.48 0.83
C LYS A 59 -15.59 -17.29 0.02
N ASP A 60 -16.70 -16.98 0.67
CA ASP A 60 -18.02 -16.87 0.04
C ASP A 60 -18.24 -15.51 -0.62
N THR A 61 -18.26 -14.42 0.16
CA THR A 61 -18.51 -13.04 -0.26
C THR A 61 -17.56 -12.10 0.46
N VAL A 62 -17.19 -11.00 -0.20
CA VAL A 62 -16.29 -10.00 0.41
C VAL A 62 -16.97 -9.32 1.59
N GLU A 63 -18.29 -9.13 1.50
CA GLU A 63 -19.15 -8.58 2.54
C GLU A 63 -19.14 -9.44 3.81
N ASN A 64 -19.29 -10.77 3.69
CA ASN A 64 -19.22 -11.68 4.84
C ASN A 64 -17.81 -11.71 5.45
N LEU A 65 -16.76 -11.80 4.61
CA LEU A 65 -15.38 -11.72 5.09
C LEU A 65 -15.13 -10.45 5.90
N VAL A 66 -15.54 -9.29 5.37
CA VAL A 66 -15.42 -8.02 6.08
C VAL A 66 -16.18 -8.06 7.40
N SER A 67 -17.45 -8.50 7.40
CA SER A 67 -18.27 -8.62 8.61
C SER A 67 -17.60 -9.45 9.71
N VAL A 68 -16.99 -10.59 9.35
CA VAL A 68 -16.26 -11.45 10.29
C VAL A 68 -15.02 -10.74 10.83
N LEU A 69 -14.21 -10.11 9.98
CA LEU A 69 -13.02 -9.37 10.43
C LEU A 69 -13.36 -8.21 11.39
N LEU A 70 -14.51 -7.54 11.18
CA LEU A 70 -14.99 -6.45 12.05
C LEU A 70 -15.40 -6.89 13.46
N GLN A 71 -15.54 -8.19 13.73
CA GLN A 71 -15.82 -8.68 15.09
C GLN A 71 -14.68 -8.36 16.07
N LYS A 72 -13.45 -8.20 15.56
CA LYS A 72 -12.24 -7.88 16.35
C LYS A 72 -11.58 -6.57 15.96
N ALA A 73 -11.90 -6.01 14.79
CA ALA A 73 -11.36 -4.73 14.32
C ALA A 73 -12.36 -3.59 14.55
N HIS A 74 -12.05 -2.65 15.43
CA HIS A 74 -13.00 -1.62 15.86
C HIS A 74 -12.66 -0.24 15.29
N SER A 75 -11.40 0.17 15.37
CA SER A 75 -10.89 1.41 14.79
C SER A 75 -10.60 1.27 13.29
N ASP A 76 -10.56 2.38 12.56
CA ASP A 76 -10.24 2.34 11.13
C ASP A 76 -8.82 1.80 10.84
N LEU A 77 -7.87 2.07 11.76
CA LEU A 77 -6.53 1.51 11.69
C LEU A 77 -6.54 -0.02 11.87
N GLU A 78 -7.27 -0.53 12.86
CA GLU A 78 -7.43 -1.99 13.06
C GLU A 78 -8.12 -2.64 11.88
N LYS A 79 -9.17 -2.02 11.30
CA LYS A 79 -9.85 -2.55 10.10
C LYS A 79 -8.89 -2.66 8.93
N VAL A 80 -8.13 -1.60 8.67
CA VAL A 80 -7.10 -1.57 7.62
C VAL A 80 -6.05 -2.65 7.87
N ARG A 81 -5.60 -2.82 9.12
CA ARG A 81 -4.65 -3.88 9.51
C ARG A 81 -5.22 -5.27 9.24
N ALA A 82 -6.43 -5.55 9.73
CA ALA A 82 -7.09 -6.84 9.57
C ALA A 82 -7.26 -7.22 8.10
N PHE A 83 -7.69 -6.27 7.27
CA PHE A 83 -7.85 -6.49 5.83
C PHE A 83 -6.50 -6.77 5.17
N TRP A 84 -5.48 -5.98 5.49
CA TRP A 84 -4.13 -6.14 4.95
C TRP A 84 -3.54 -7.50 5.32
N VAL A 85 -3.60 -7.89 6.60
CA VAL A 85 -3.07 -9.17 7.08
C VAL A 85 -3.82 -10.35 6.47
N TRP A 86 -5.15 -10.28 6.45
CA TRP A 86 -5.95 -11.35 5.85
C TRP A 86 -5.56 -11.57 4.39
N ILE A 87 -5.49 -10.51 3.59
CA ILE A 87 -5.11 -10.61 2.17
C ILE A 87 -3.68 -11.15 2.02
N CYS A 88 -2.72 -10.60 2.77
CA CYS A 88 -1.32 -11.01 2.69
C CYS A 88 -1.10 -12.48 3.07
N HIS A 89 -1.98 -13.06 3.88
CA HIS A 89 -1.89 -14.45 4.32
C HIS A 89 -2.65 -15.43 3.41
N HIS A 90 -3.82 -15.04 2.90
CA HIS A 90 -4.73 -15.96 2.21
C HIS A 90 -4.69 -15.87 0.69
N ILE A 91 -4.11 -14.81 0.13
CA ILE A 91 -4.05 -14.62 -1.32
C ILE A 91 -2.62 -14.87 -1.81
N GLU A 92 -2.48 -15.82 -2.72
CA GLU A 92 -1.23 -16.18 -3.39
C GLU A 92 -1.01 -15.37 -4.66
N TYR A 93 0.27 -15.25 -5.06
CA TYR A 93 0.63 -14.55 -6.28
C TYR A 93 0.56 -15.48 -7.49
N ASP A 94 -0.29 -15.15 -8.47
CA ASP A 94 -0.49 -15.97 -9.67
C ASP A 94 0.58 -15.68 -10.73
N GLU A 95 1.75 -16.32 -10.59
CA GLU A 95 2.85 -16.20 -11.55
C GLU A 95 2.50 -16.77 -12.93
N GLU A 96 1.67 -17.82 -12.98
CA GLU A 96 1.25 -18.50 -14.20
C GLU A 96 0.20 -17.68 -14.95
N GLY A 97 -0.83 -17.18 -14.25
CA GLY A 97 -1.87 -16.31 -14.79
C GLY A 97 -1.33 -14.96 -15.29
N CYS A 98 -0.13 -14.55 -14.88
CA CYS A 98 0.57 -13.41 -15.47
C CYS A 98 0.85 -13.61 -16.98
N ARG A 99 1.01 -14.87 -17.43
CA ARG A 99 1.28 -15.22 -18.82
C ARG A 99 0.01 -15.34 -19.66
N ASP A 100 -1.13 -15.65 -19.03
CA ASP A 100 -2.44 -15.83 -19.67
C ASP A 100 -3.51 -14.99 -18.94
N ARG A 101 -3.70 -13.75 -19.41
CA ARG A 101 -4.55 -12.76 -18.73
C ARG A 101 -6.04 -13.12 -18.72
N GLU A 102 -6.50 -14.00 -19.59
CA GLU A 102 -7.92 -14.37 -19.67
C GLU A 102 -8.35 -15.22 -18.47
N LYS A 103 -7.42 -15.94 -17.85
CA LYS A 103 -7.66 -16.78 -16.68
C LYS A 103 -7.44 -16.07 -15.35
N LEU A 104 -6.98 -14.82 -15.38
CA LEU A 104 -6.56 -14.10 -14.20
C LEU A 104 -7.76 -13.56 -13.42
N ALA A 105 -7.92 -14.02 -12.18
CA ALA A 105 -8.91 -13.47 -11.26
C ALA A 105 -8.53 -12.05 -10.86
N LEU A 106 -9.31 -11.06 -11.29
CA LEU A 106 -9.09 -9.64 -10.96
C LEU A 106 -10.25 -9.00 -10.18
N LYS A 107 -11.47 -9.54 -10.32
CA LYS A 107 -12.62 -9.04 -9.57
C LYS A 107 -12.48 -9.51 -8.11
N PRO A 108 -12.75 -8.66 -7.11
CA PRO A 108 -12.60 -9.03 -5.70
C PRO A 108 -13.26 -10.36 -5.30
N ALA A 109 -14.45 -10.66 -5.81
CA ALA A 109 -15.14 -11.93 -5.54
C ALA A 109 -14.43 -13.14 -6.16
N ASP A 110 -13.84 -12.99 -7.35
CA ASP A 110 -13.07 -14.07 -7.99
C ASP A 110 -11.74 -14.30 -7.29
N VAL A 111 -11.07 -13.22 -6.85
CA VAL A 111 -9.84 -13.29 -6.05
C VAL A 111 -10.11 -14.01 -4.72
N LEU A 112 -11.19 -13.63 -4.03
CA LEU A 112 -11.59 -14.26 -2.76
C LEU A 112 -11.81 -15.77 -2.92
N ARG A 113 -12.54 -16.18 -3.96
CA ARG A 113 -12.86 -17.59 -4.21
C ARG A 113 -11.66 -18.41 -4.67
N SER A 114 -10.82 -17.83 -5.54
CA SER A 114 -9.65 -18.54 -6.10
C SER A 114 -8.45 -18.55 -5.17
N GLY A 115 -8.36 -17.59 -4.24
CA GLY A 115 -7.21 -17.45 -3.34
C GLY A 115 -5.93 -17.00 -4.05
N LYS A 116 -5.98 -16.55 -5.31
CA LYS A 116 -4.77 -16.15 -6.06
C LYS A 116 -5.02 -15.00 -7.04
N THR A 117 -4.03 -14.13 -7.20
CA THR A 117 -4.10 -13.01 -8.17
C THR A 117 -2.72 -12.33 -8.37
N ILE A 118 -2.67 -11.25 -9.13
CA ILE A 118 -1.49 -10.36 -9.25
C ILE A 118 -1.76 -9.01 -8.59
N CYS A 119 -0.76 -8.11 -8.61
CA CYS A 119 -0.80 -6.80 -7.95
C CYS A 119 -2.14 -6.04 -8.06
N SER A 120 -2.74 -5.99 -9.25
CA SER A 120 -4.03 -5.34 -9.45
C SER A 120 -5.18 -5.97 -8.65
N GLY A 121 -5.26 -7.30 -8.59
CA GLY A 121 -6.33 -7.98 -7.86
C GLY A 121 -6.18 -7.84 -6.34
N TYR A 122 -4.96 -7.89 -5.81
CA TYR A 122 -4.69 -7.58 -4.40
C TYR A 122 -5.22 -6.18 -4.06
N SER A 123 -4.85 -5.18 -4.85
CA SER A 123 -5.21 -3.80 -4.57
C SER A 123 -6.69 -3.50 -4.78
N LEU A 124 -7.36 -4.18 -5.71
CA LEU A 124 -8.80 -4.08 -5.92
C LEU A 124 -9.59 -4.74 -4.80
N LEU A 125 -9.16 -5.92 -4.32
CA LEU A 125 -9.78 -6.58 -3.17
C LEU A 125 -9.68 -5.70 -1.91
N PHE A 126 -8.49 -5.19 -1.61
CA PHE A 126 -8.28 -4.29 -0.48
C PHE A 126 -9.16 -3.03 -0.59
N ALA A 127 -9.20 -2.39 -1.76
CA ALA A 127 -10.04 -1.21 -1.97
C ALA A 127 -11.54 -1.50 -1.80
N LYS A 128 -12.01 -2.67 -2.26
CA LYS A 128 -13.40 -3.11 -2.07
C LYS A 128 -13.70 -3.31 -0.59
N MET A 129 -12.82 -3.97 0.18
CA MET A 129 -13.00 -4.14 1.63
C MET A 129 -13.08 -2.80 2.35
N CYS A 130 -12.20 -1.85 2.05
CA CYS A 130 -12.28 -0.48 2.61
C CYS A 130 -13.59 0.23 2.25
N SER A 131 -14.05 0.10 1.00
CA SER A 131 -15.29 0.76 0.55
C SER A 131 -16.53 0.29 1.30
N LEU A 132 -16.57 -0.99 1.71
CA LEU A 132 -17.69 -1.59 2.45
C LEU A 132 -17.85 -1.00 3.86
N VAL A 133 -16.78 -0.45 4.42
CA VAL A 133 -16.76 0.13 5.77
C VAL A 133 -16.56 1.65 5.77
N GLY A 134 -16.69 2.29 4.60
CA GLY A 134 -16.57 3.76 4.46
C GLY A 134 -15.16 4.31 4.59
N ILE A 135 -14.12 3.46 4.61
CA ILE A 135 -12.73 3.92 4.66
C ILE A 135 -12.30 4.38 3.26
N ARG A 136 -11.83 5.63 3.16
CA ARG A 136 -11.35 6.18 1.90
C ARG A 136 -10.06 5.47 1.47
N CYS A 137 -10.13 4.74 0.36
CA CYS A 137 -9.01 4.04 -0.24
C CYS A 137 -8.89 4.42 -1.73
N ARG A 138 -7.66 4.46 -2.24
CA ARG A 138 -7.34 4.70 -3.65
C ARG A 138 -6.52 3.54 -4.18
N TYR A 139 -6.98 2.99 -5.29
CA TYR A 139 -6.21 2.09 -6.13
C TYR A 139 -5.20 2.92 -6.92
N LEU A 140 -3.92 2.58 -6.79
CA LEU A 140 -2.82 3.28 -7.44
C LEU A 140 -2.13 2.37 -8.44
N VAL A 141 -1.69 2.97 -9.54
CA VAL A 141 -0.90 2.30 -10.58
C VAL A 141 0.37 3.10 -10.83
N GLY A 142 1.42 2.39 -11.17
CA GLY A 142 2.72 2.99 -11.43
C GLY A 142 3.72 1.98 -11.93
N ARG A 143 4.97 2.18 -11.51
CA ARG A 143 6.11 1.35 -11.88
C ARG A 143 6.98 1.06 -10.67
N THR A 144 7.64 -0.09 -10.72
CA THR A 144 8.72 -0.41 -9.78
C THR A 144 10.02 0.28 -10.19
N ARG A 145 11.04 0.25 -9.32
CA ARG A 145 12.41 0.73 -9.66
C ARG A 145 12.97 0.09 -10.94
N ASN A 146 12.59 -1.15 -11.22
CA ASN A 146 13.01 -1.88 -12.43
C ASN A 146 12.03 -1.68 -13.60
N MET A 147 11.25 -0.60 -13.59
CA MET A 147 10.30 -0.18 -14.64
C MET A 147 9.17 -1.16 -14.94
N LYS A 148 8.91 -2.15 -14.09
CA LYS A 148 7.77 -3.07 -14.23
C LYS A 148 6.49 -2.39 -13.75
N ARG A 149 5.36 -2.60 -14.46
CA ARG A 149 4.04 -2.14 -14.00
C ARG A 149 3.72 -2.77 -12.65
N HIS A 150 3.17 -1.96 -11.74
CA HIS A 150 2.75 -2.40 -10.42
C HIS A 150 1.52 -1.62 -9.95
N ALA A 151 0.76 -2.21 -9.03
CA ALA A 151 -0.42 -1.62 -8.42
C ALA A 151 -0.39 -1.83 -6.91
N TRP A 152 -0.87 -0.83 -6.17
CA TRP A 152 -0.90 -0.80 -4.70
C TRP A 152 -2.01 0.16 -4.23
N ASN A 153 -2.08 0.48 -2.95
CA ASN A 153 -3.11 1.35 -2.41
C ASN A 153 -2.58 2.55 -1.61
N ALA A 154 -3.37 3.61 -1.59
CA ALA A 154 -3.32 4.64 -0.55
C ALA A 154 -4.60 4.63 0.27
N VAL A 155 -4.50 4.72 1.60
CA VAL A 155 -5.64 4.75 2.52
C VAL A 155 -5.62 6.04 3.35
N TYR A 156 -6.78 6.60 3.64
CA TYR A 156 -6.89 7.82 4.45
C TYR A 156 -7.19 7.45 5.90
N LEU A 157 -6.26 7.76 6.80
CA LEU A 157 -6.36 7.54 8.25
C LEU A 157 -5.90 8.82 8.95
N ASP A 158 -6.53 9.16 10.08
CA ASP A 158 -6.13 10.29 10.95
C ASP A 158 -5.81 11.60 10.20
N GLY A 159 -6.66 11.94 9.22
CA GLY A 159 -6.52 13.20 8.49
C GLY A 159 -5.48 13.21 7.36
N LYS A 160 -4.83 12.09 7.04
CA LYS A 160 -3.78 12.04 6.01
C LYS A 160 -3.82 10.75 5.19
N TRP A 161 -3.15 10.77 4.03
CA TRP A 161 -3.02 9.61 3.15
C TRP A 161 -1.78 8.79 3.53
N HIS A 162 -1.92 7.47 3.51
CA HIS A 162 -0.89 6.50 3.84
C HIS A 162 -0.75 5.46 2.74
N LEU A 163 0.47 5.03 2.44
CA LEU A 163 0.76 4.06 1.39
C LEU A 163 0.90 2.65 1.97
N LEU A 164 0.35 1.66 1.27
CA LEU A 164 0.53 0.25 1.60
C LEU A 164 0.50 -0.62 0.35
N ASP A 165 1.08 -1.81 0.45
CA ASP A 165 1.11 -2.81 -0.62
C ASP A 165 0.90 -4.22 -0.06
N CYS A 166 -0.21 -4.85 -0.43
CA CYS A 166 -0.53 -6.22 -0.01
C CYS A 166 0.27 -7.27 -0.81
N THR A 167 0.66 -6.98 -2.05
CA THR A 167 1.37 -7.92 -2.92
C THR A 167 2.80 -8.13 -2.47
N TRP A 168 3.49 -7.06 -2.09
CA TRP A 168 4.85 -7.14 -1.56
C TRP A 168 4.87 -7.34 -0.04
N GLY A 169 3.74 -7.06 0.62
CA GLY A 169 3.46 -7.40 2.01
C GLY A 169 3.15 -8.88 2.26
N ARG A 170 2.86 -9.65 1.20
CA ARG A 170 2.42 -11.05 1.30
C ARG A 170 3.33 -11.90 2.19
N CYS A 171 2.71 -12.82 2.91
CA CYS A 171 3.41 -13.78 3.74
C CYS A 171 4.24 -14.73 2.88
N GLY A 172 5.49 -14.97 3.28
CA GLY A 172 6.30 -16.03 2.71
C GLY A 172 5.91 -17.42 3.25
N VAL A 173 6.62 -18.46 2.82
CA VAL A 173 6.38 -19.88 3.22
C VAL A 173 6.35 -20.08 4.74
N LEU A 174 7.06 -19.25 5.51
CA LEU A 174 7.10 -19.31 6.97
C LEU A 174 5.93 -18.56 7.65
N GLY A 175 4.91 -18.13 6.91
CA GLY A 175 3.74 -17.42 7.43
C GLY A 175 4.02 -16.00 7.93
N ARG A 176 5.25 -15.48 7.72
CA ARG A 176 5.63 -14.12 8.12
C ARG A 176 5.39 -13.15 6.96
N CYS A 177 4.46 -12.22 7.18
CA CYS A 177 4.16 -11.13 6.25
C CYS A 177 5.21 -10.02 6.36
N ASN A 178 5.44 -9.31 5.27
CA ASN A 178 6.43 -8.24 5.23
C ASN A 178 5.79 -6.92 5.65
N ASP A 179 5.79 -6.67 6.95
CA ASP A 179 5.23 -5.45 7.52
C ASP A 179 5.87 -4.17 6.99
N TYR A 180 7.06 -4.21 6.38
CA TYR A 180 7.64 -3.03 5.74
C TYR A 180 6.64 -2.32 4.84
N TYR A 181 5.80 -3.05 4.11
CA TYR A 181 4.80 -2.54 3.16
C TYR A 181 3.43 -2.19 3.76
N PHE A 182 3.30 -2.22 5.08
CA PHE A 182 2.13 -1.69 5.78
C PHE A 182 2.39 -0.27 6.27
N LEU A 183 1.64 0.71 5.74
CA LEU A 183 1.72 2.13 6.13
C LEU A 183 3.14 2.73 6.08
N THR A 184 3.95 2.30 5.11
CA THR A 184 5.34 2.72 4.97
C THR A 184 5.46 4.24 4.78
N HIS A 185 6.47 4.84 5.39
CA HIS A 185 6.78 6.25 5.19
C HIS A 185 7.04 6.55 3.69
N PRO A 186 6.48 7.62 3.09
CA PRO A 186 6.59 7.82 1.64
C PRO A 186 8.02 8.02 1.12
N VAL A 187 8.95 8.54 1.95
CA VAL A 187 10.39 8.62 1.61
C VAL A 187 11.00 7.24 1.37
N LEU A 188 10.55 6.22 2.10
CA LEU A 188 11.02 4.85 1.95
C LEU A 188 10.26 4.14 0.82
N PHE A 189 8.94 4.37 0.72
CA PHE A 189 8.10 3.73 -0.29
C PHE A 189 8.47 4.14 -1.73
N VAL A 190 8.90 5.39 -1.95
CA VAL A 190 9.31 5.87 -3.29
C VAL A 190 10.58 5.19 -3.82
N GLU A 191 11.38 4.53 -2.97
CA GLU A 191 12.59 3.82 -3.41
C GLU A 191 12.28 2.72 -4.43
N ASN A 192 11.07 2.16 -4.37
CA ASN A 192 10.66 1.06 -5.21
C ASN A 192 9.23 1.15 -5.76
N HIS A 193 8.42 2.15 -5.36
CA HIS A 193 7.09 2.45 -5.95
C HIS A 193 7.01 3.86 -6.52
N LEU A 194 6.94 3.95 -7.85
CA LEU A 194 6.82 5.21 -8.59
C LEU A 194 5.40 5.32 -9.19
N PRO A 195 4.46 6.07 -8.58
CA PRO A 195 3.10 6.21 -9.10
C PRO A 195 3.07 6.96 -10.43
N ASP A 196 2.11 6.62 -11.29
CA ASP A 196 1.89 7.33 -12.56
C ASP A 196 1.46 8.79 -12.33
N ASP A 197 0.67 9.06 -11.29
CA ASP A 197 0.31 10.41 -10.85
C ASP A 197 1.23 10.82 -9.68
N PRO A 198 2.15 11.80 -9.89
CA PRO A 198 3.13 12.19 -8.89
C PRO A 198 2.55 12.72 -7.57
N LYS A 199 1.27 13.12 -7.52
CA LYS A 199 0.66 13.56 -6.25
C LYS A 199 0.66 12.45 -5.20
N TRP A 200 0.64 11.19 -5.65
CA TRP A 200 0.67 10.01 -4.78
C TRP A 200 2.06 9.61 -4.31
N LEU A 201 3.11 10.36 -4.69
CA LEU A 201 4.40 10.27 -4.01
C LEU A 201 4.29 10.72 -2.54
N LEU A 202 3.31 11.57 -2.23
CA LEU A 202 3.07 12.15 -0.90
C LEU A 202 4.28 12.91 -0.29
N LEU A 203 5.33 13.17 -1.08
CA LEU A 203 6.56 13.88 -0.64
C LEU A 203 6.31 15.33 -0.22
N LYS A 204 5.26 15.99 -0.73
CA LYS A 204 4.89 17.34 -0.28
C LYS A 204 4.43 17.36 1.19
N GLN A 205 3.78 16.29 1.67
CA GLN A 205 3.43 16.18 3.09
C GLN A 205 4.69 16.12 3.96
N ILE A 206 5.76 15.51 3.45
CA ILE A 206 7.03 15.38 4.16
C ILE A 206 7.73 16.73 4.29
N MET A 207 7.79 17.54 3.22
CA MET A 207 8.35 18.89 3.30
C MET A 207 7.58 19.81 4.26
N MET A 208 6.25 19.66 4.31
CA MET A 208 5.40 20.44 5.22
C MET A 208 5.56 20.00 6.68
N CYS A 209 5.61 18.69 6.96
CA CYS A 209 5.87 18.15 8.29
C CYS A 209 7.25 18.53 8.82
N ALA A 210 8.29 18.49 7.98
CA ALA A 210 9.65 18.92 8.35
C ALA A 210 9.70 20.42 8.72
N ALA A 211 9.03 21.27 7.95
CA ALA A 211 8.93 22.70 8.22
C ALA A 211 8.19 22.99 9.54
N VAL A 212 7.06 22.32 9.80
CA VAL A 212 6.30 22.48 11.05
C VAL A 212 7.11 22.01 12.26
N ALA A 213 7.77 20.85 12.18
CA ALA A 213 8.62 20.35 13.27
C ALA A 213 9.79 21.29 13.59
N PHE A 214 10.39 21.91 12.57
CA PHE A 214 11.43 22.91 12.74
C PHE A 214 10.92 24.19 13.44
N ILE A 215 9.74 24.68 13.05
CA ILE A 215 9.11 25.85 13.68
C ILE A 215 8.73 25.56 15.15
N SER A 216 8.15 24.39 15.43
CA SER A 216 7.77 24.00 16.79
C SER A 216 8.97 23.84 17.72
N LYS A 217 10.09 23.29 17.23
CA LYS A 217 11.35 23.22 18.00
C LYS A 217 11.92 24.60 18.33
N ARG A 218 11.87 25.56 17.40
CA ARG A 218 12.30 26.95 17.67
C ARG A 218 11.42 27.66 18.69
N LYS A 219 10.10 27.40 18.69
CA LYS A 219 9.19 27.98 19.67
C LYS A 219 9.34 27.40 21.09
N ALA A 220 9.83 26.17 21.22
CA ALA A 220 10.10 25.55 22.52
C ALA A 220 11.46 25.96 23.14
N GLN A 221 12.29 26.70 22.38
CA GLN A 221 13.61 27.18 22.79
C GLN A 221 13.66 28.68 23.10
N ASN A 222 12.52 29.38 22.95
CA ASN A 222 12.30 30.78 23.31
C ASN A 222 11.20 30.86 24.36
#